data_AF-A0A2M9MEE9-F1
#
_entry.id   AF-A0A2M9MEE9-F1
#
_cell.length_a   1.000
_cell.length_b   1.000
_cell.length_c   1.000
_cell.angle_alpha   90.00
_cell.angle_beta   90.00
_cell.angle_gamma   90.00
#
_symmetry.space_group_name_H-M   'P 1'
#
loop_
_entity.id
_entity.type
_entity.pdbx_description
1 polymer ?
#
loop_
_entity_poly.entity_id
_entity_poly.type
_entity_poly.pdbx_seq_one_letter_code
_entity_poly.pdbx_strand_id
1 'polypeptide(L)'
;MNLLMDMSSREIRMPLSDVVAVLQDLNEFVVSLDRLGSRQASGTADDYTVGKFITDWDVARRLAHARRVISLSLDAQLSEADNAEIDALCDQGRFYGTDSAISPSTDQSG
;
A
#
# COMPACT_ATOMS: atom_id res chain seq x y z
N MET A 1 -10.37 -4.61 -26.79
CA MET A 1 -10.99 -5.34 -25.66
C MET A 1 -10.23 -4.94 -24.42
N ASN A 2 -10.92 -4.47 -23.38
CA ASN A 2 -10.31 -3.98 -22.14
C ASN A 2 -9.74 -5.19 -21.37
N LEU A 3 -8.43 -5.27 -21.13
CA LEU A 3 -7.78 -6.36 -20.38
C LEU A 3 -8.37 -6.52 -18.96
N LEU A 4 -8.80 -5.40 -18.37
CA LEU A 4 -9.54 -5.36 -17.11
C LEU A 4 -10.86 -6.18 -17.13
N MET A 5 -11.51 -6.31 -18.29
CA MET A 5 -12.71 -7.14 -18.44
C MET A 5 -12.39 -8.64 -18.51
N ASP A 6 -11.21 -9.04 -19.01
CA ASP A 6 -10.79 -10.45 -19.03
C ASP A 6 -10.29 -10.91 -17.65
N MET A 7 -9.62 -10.02 -16.91
CA MET A 7 -9.22 -10.28 -15.52
C MET A 7 -10.41 -10.34 -14.54
N SER A 8 -11.53 -9.70 -14.85
CA SER A 8 -12.65 -9.53 -13.91
C SER A 8 -13.35 -10.82 -13.46
N SER A 9 -13.15 -11.94 -14.17
CA SER A 9 -13.71 -13.26 -13.80
C SER A 9 -12.66 -14.29 -13.38
N ARG A 10 -11.37 -13.91 -13.32
CA ARG A 10 -10.27 -14.84 -13.06
C ARG A 10 -10.06 -15.01 -11.55
N GLU A 11 -10.16 -16.24 -11.07
CA GLU A 11 -9.91 -16.56 -9.66
C GLU A 11 -8.43 -16.85 -9.41
N ILE A 12 -7.88 -16.26 -8.33
CA ILE A 12 -6.54 -16.53 -7.82
C ILE A 12 -6.69 -17.38 -6.56
N ARG A 13 -6.07 -18.55 -6.54
CA ARG A 13 -6.09 -19.45 -5.38
C ARG A 13 -4.90 -19.16 -4.48
N MET A 14 -5.17 -19.04 -3.18
CA MET A 14 -4.16 -18.86 -2.16
C MET A 14 -4.45 -19.79 -0.98
N PRO A 15 -3.42 -20.25 -0.25
CA PRO A 15 -3.65 -20.92 1.03
C PRO A 15 -4.46 -20.02 1.95
N LEU A 16 -5.51 -20.56 2.57
CA LEU A 16 -6.35 -19.79 3.48
C LEU A 16 -5.55 -19.19 4.64
N SER A 17 -4.52 -19.89 5.12
CA SER A 17 -3.59 -19.39 6.15
C SER A 17 -2.94 -18.07 5.76
N ASP A 18 -2.54 -17.95 4.49
CA ASP A 18 -1.81 -16.80 3.97
C ASP A 18 -2.76 -15.62 3.82
N VAL A 19 -3.97 -15.87 3.33
CA VAL A 19 -5.05 -14.87 3.26
C VAL A 19 -5.40 -14.38 4.66
N VAL A 20 -5.57 -15.27 5.63
CA VAL A 20 -5.90 -14.90 7.02
C VAL A 20 -4.79 -14.07 7.65
N ALA A 21 -3.52 -14.45 7.46
CA ALA A 21 -2.39 -13.69 8.00
C ALA A 21 -2.34 -12.26 7.43
N VAL A 22 -2.51 -12.12 6.11
CA VAL A 22 -2.57 -10.80 5.46
C VAL A 22 -3.76 -9.98 5.97
N LEU A 23 -4.94 -10.58 6.11
CA LEU A 23 -6.12 -9.88 6.61
C LEU A 23 -5.98 -9.43 8.06
N GLN A 24 -5.33 -10.22 8.91
CA GLN A 24 -5.05 -9.84 10.30
C GLN A 24 -4.13 -8.62 10.37
N ASP A 25 -3.03 -8.63 9.60
CA ASP A 25 -2.10 -7.51 9.50
C ASP A 25 -2.82 -6.24 9.00
N LEU A 26 -3.57 -6.35 7.90
CA LEU A 26 -4.29 -5.21 7.32
C LEU A 26 -5.34 -4.64 8.28
N ASN A 27 -6.12 -5.50 8.95
CA ASN A 27 -7.13 -5.04 9.89
C ASN A 27 -6.51 -4.29 11.07
N GLU A 28 -5.40 -4.80 11.59
CA GLU A 28 -4.67 -4.17 12.69
C GLU A 28 -4.13 -2.78 12.30
N PHE A 29 -3.63 -2.65 11.06
CA PHE A 29 -3.17 -1.36 10.54
C PHE A 29 -4.31 -0.38 10.33
N VAL A 30 -5.42 -0.81 9.71
CA VAL A 30 -6.58 0.05 9.46
C VAL A 30 -7.15 0.58 10.78
N VAL A 31 -7.36 -0.29 11.78
CA VAL A 31 -7.90 0.13 13.09
C VAL A 31 -6.95 1.08 13.82
N SER A 32 -5.64 0.81 13.75
CA SER A 32 -4.65 1.66 14.42
C SER A 32 -4.54 3.02 13.75
N LEU A 33 -4.47 3.06 12.42
CA LEU A 33 -4.40 4.29 11.64
C LEU A 33 -5.67 5.13 11.77
N ASP A 34 -6.86 4.52 11.81
CA ASP A 34 -8.12 5.23 12.04
C ASP A 34 -8.13 5.95 13.40
N ARG A 35 -7.74 5.23 14.46
CA ARG A 35 -7.66 5.80 15.81
C ARG A 35 -6.59 6.88 15.92
N LEU A 36 -5.42 6.66 15.32
CA LEU A 36 -4.34 7.64 15.32
C LEU A 36 -4.71 8.89 14.53
N GLY A 37 -5.30 8.74 13.35
CA GLY A 37 -5.78 9.84 12.51
C GLY A 37 -6.87 10.65 13.21
N SER A 38 -7.82 9.98 13.87
CA SER A 38 -8.84 10.66 14.70
C SER A 38 -8.21 11.45 15.86
N ARG A 39 -7.18 10.90 16.51
CA ARG A 39 -6.44 11.60 17.56
C ARG A 39 -5.62 12.78 17.04
N GLN A 40 -4.98 12.66 15.88
CA GLN A 40 -4.29 13.78 15.23
C GLN A 40 -5.28 14.90 14.88
N ALA A 41 -6.44 14.56 14.31
CA ALA A 41 -7.49 15.53 13.97
C ALA A 41 -8.08 16.25 15.20
N SER A 42 -8.10 15.58 16.36
CA SER A 42 -8.52 16.17 17.63
C SER A 42 -7.37 16.83 18.43
N GLY A 43 -6.14 16.85 17.88
CA GLY A 43 -4.97 17.45 18.52
C GLY A 43 -4.39 16.65 19.70
N THR A 44 -4.76 15.37 19.82
CA THR A 44 -4.39 14.50 20.95
C THR A 44 -3.33 13.45 20.62
N ALA A 45 -2.93 13.34 19.35
CA ALA A 45 -1.75 12.57 18.93
C ALA A 45 -0.84 13.44 18.05
N ASP A 46 0.46 13.23 18.18
CA ASP A 46 1.50 13.89 17.40
C ASP A 46 2.10 12.93 16.35
N ASP A 47 2.86 13.48 15.41
CA ASP A 47 3.55 12.72 14.36
C ASP A 47 4.53 11.67 14.95
N TYR A 48 5.04 11.93 16.15
CA TYR A 48 5.88 10.99 16.89
C TYR A 48 5.13 9.71 17.26
N THR A 49 3.88 9.82 17.69
CA THR A 49 3.04 8.65 18.02
C THR A 49 2.73 7.79 16.79
N VAL A 50 2.53 8.41 15.63
CA VAL A 50 2.36 7.70 14.35
C VAL A 50 3.64 7.01 13.92
N GLY A 51 4.78 7.71 13.99
CA GLY A 51 6.09 7.14 13.69
C GLY A 51 6.40 5.93 14.57
N LYS A 52 6.09 6.01 15.86
CA LYS A 52 6.26 4.91 16.82
C LYS A 52 5.39 3.70 16.48
N PHE A 53 4.15 3.91 16.04
CA PHE A 53 3.32 2.81 15.55
C PHE A 53 3.96 2.12 14.35
N ILE A 54 4.46 2.88 13.37
CA ILE A 54 5.10 2.31 12.17
C ILE A 54 6.34 1.48 12.55
N THR A 55 7.18 1.99 13.46
CA THR A 55 8.41 1.32 13.87
C THR A 55 8.18 0.15 14.81
N ASP A 56 7.46 0.36 15.91
CA ASP A 56 7.34 -0.63 16.99
C ASP A 56 6.49 -1.84 16.55
N TRP A 57 5.60 -1.64 15.56
CA TRP A 57 4.72 -2.69 15.04
C TRP A 57 5.21 -3.27 13.71
N ASP A 58 6.42 -2.89 13.28
CA ASP A 58 7.06 -3.40 12.05
C ASP A 58 6.15 -3.29 10.81
N VAL A 59 5.37 -2.20 10.71
CA VAL A 59 4.30 -2.07 9.71
C VAL A 59 4.83 -2.24 8.29
N ALA A 60 5.97 -1.61 7.98
CA ALA A 60 6.60 -1.73 6.66
C ALA A 60 7.00 -3.17 6.32
N ARG A 61 7.58 -3.91 7.29
CA ARG A 61 8.00 -5.30 7.09
C ARG A 61 6.81 -6.22 6.85
N ARG A 62 5.73 -6.02 7.60
CA ARG A 62 4.48 -6.80 7.48
C ARG A 62 3.74 -6.50 6.18
N LEU A 63 3.67 -5.25 5.75
CA LEU A 63 3.15 -4.88 4.43
C LEU A 63 3.99 -5.46 3.29
N ALA A 64 5.32 -5.43 3.40
CA ALA A 64 6.21 -6.05 2.42
C ALA A 64 6.01 -7.57 2.35
N HIS A 65 5.79 -8.23 3.49
CA HIS A 65 5.45 -9.65 3.54
C HIS A 65 4.10 -9.93 2.86
N ALA A 66 3.05 -9.16 3.18
CA ALA A 66 1.75 -9.28 2.55
C ALA A 66 1.81 -9.11 1.03
N ARG A 67 2.52 -8.06 0.56
CA ARG A 67 2.75 -7.84 -0.89
C ARG A 67 3.42 -9.05 -1.51
N ARG A 68 4.48 -9.58 -0.89
CA ARG A 68 5.22 -10.74 -1.40
C ARG A 68 4.33 -11.97 -1.52
N VAL A 69 3.53 -12.28 -0.51
CA VAL A 69 2.63 -13.44 -0.49
C VAL A 69 1.61 -13.36 -1.62
N ILE A 70 1.04 -12.17 -1.86
CA ILE A 70 0.12 -11.94 -2.97
C ILE A 70 0.84 -12.05 -4.32
N SER A 71 1.97 -11.38 -4.50
CA SER A 71 2.75 -11.44 -5.75
C SER A 71 3.15 -12.87 -6.12
N LEU A 72 3.65 -13.67 -5.17
CA LEU A 72 4.00 -15.07 -5.44
C LEU A 72 2.80 -15.91 -5.88
N SER A 73 1.61 -15.60 -5.36
CA SER A 73 0.38 -16.31 -5.74
C SER A 73 -0.07 -15.94 -7.15
N LEU A 74 0.15 -14.68 -7.55
CA LEU A 74 -0.10 -14.20 -8.91
C LEU A 74 0.91 -14.79 -9.89
N ASP A 75 2.20 -14.74 -9.58
CA ASP A 75 3.29 -15.30 -10.39
C ASP A 75 3.07 -16.79 -10.72
N ALA A 76 2.51 -17.54 -9.78
CA ALA A 76 2.25 -18.97 -9.95
C ALA A 76 1.04 -19.28 -10.85
N GLN A 77 0.15 -18.32 -11.10
CA GLN A 77 -1.16 -18.56 -11.75
C GLN A 77 -1.42 -17.69 -12.99
N LEU A 78 -0.62 -16.65 -13.18
CA LEU A 78 -0.74 -15.70 -14.27
C LEU A 78 0.40 -15.84 -15.27
N SER A 79 0.15 -15.37 -16.49
CA SER A 79 1.20 -15.28 -17.50
C SER A 79 2.18 -14.15 -17.14
N GLU A 80 3.39 -14.19 -17.70
CA GLU A 80 4.37 -13.11 -17.53
C GLU A 80 3.81 -11.75 -17.97
N ALA A 81 3.01 -11.72 -19.04
CA ALA A 81 2.37 -10.51 -19.54
C ALA A 81 1.33 -9.96 -18.54
N ASP A 82 0.50 -10.83 -17.96
CA ASP A 82 -0.49 -10.44 -16.96
C ASP A 82 0.19 -9.91 -15.67
N ASN A 83 1.27 -10.56 -15.22
CA ASN A 83 2.03 -10.11 -14.05
C ASN A 83 2.70 -8.75 -14.29
N ALA A 84 3.28 -8.54 -15.47
CA ALA A 84 3.87 -7.25 -15.84
C ALA A 84 2.84 -6.11 -15.88
N GLU A 85 1.59 -6.39 -16.29
CA GLU A 85 0.51 -5.40 -16.23
C GLU A 85 0.13 -5.06 -14.78
N ILE A 86 0.05 -6.07 -13.89
CA ILE A 86 -0.23 -5.85 -12.46
C ILE A 86 0.88 -5.05 -11.79
N ASP A 87 2.14 -5.35 -12.08
CA ASP A 87 3.28 -4.59 -11.57
C ASP A 87 3.24 -3.14 -12.03
N ALA A 88 2.94 -2.89 -13.31
CA ALA A 88 2.78 -1.55 -13.85
C ALA A 88 1.62 -0.76 -13.20
N LEU A 89 0.55 -1.44 -12.76
CA LEU A 89 -0.53 -0.82 -11.97
C LEU A 89 -0.08 -0.50 -10.55
N CYS A 90 0.74 -1.36 -9.93
CA CYS A 90 1.28 -1.14 -8.60
C CYS A 90 2.28 0.01 -8.55
N ASP A 91 3.09 0.18 -9.60
CA ASP A 91 4.09 1.25 -9.72
C ASP A 91 3.47 2.64 -9.93
N GLN A 92 2.18 2.72 -10.31
CA GLN A 92 1.42 3.98 -10.35
C GLN A 92 1.01 4.49 -8.95
N GLY A 93 1.41 3.81 -7.88
CA GLY A 93 1.18 4.23 -6.52
C GLY A 93 1.70 5.65 -6.26
N ARG A 94 0.90 6.47 -5.57
CA ARG A 94 1.33 7.82 -5.14
C ARG A 94 2.28 7.70 -3.95
N PHE A 95 3.49 8.23 -4.11
CA PHE A 95 4.42 8.43 -3.00
C PHE A 95 4.04 9.70 -2.23
N TYR A 96 3.85 9.59 -0.92
CA TYR A 96 3.63 10.75 -0.06
C TYR A 96 4.98 11.24 0.49
N GLY A 97 5.37 12.48 0.17
CA GLY A 97 6.60 13.10 0.70
C GLY A 97 7.55 13.76 -0.32
N THR A 98 7.21 13.80 -1.61
CA THR A 98 8.06 14.43 -2.66
C THR A 98 7.54 15.75 -3.23
N ASP A 99 6.34 16.22 -2.86
CA ASP A 99 5.74 17.45 -3.43
C ASP A 99 6.16 18.76 -2.73
N SER A 100 7.37 18.83 -2.15
CA SER A 100 7.83 20.07 -1.49
C SER A 100 9.15 20.64 -2.00
N ALA A 101 9.66 20.21 -3.16
CA ALA A 101 10.94 20.71 -3.68
C ALA A 101 10.92 21.35 -5.07
N ILE A 102 9.75 21.58 -5.69
CA ILE A 102 9.69 22.36 -6.95
C ILE A 102 8.50 23.32 -6.90
N SER A 103 8.60 24.36 -6.07
CA SER A 103 7.95 25.62 -6.44
C SER A 103 8.81 26.24 -7.54
N PRO A 104 8.30 26.52 -8.74
CA PRO A 104 9.01 27.39 -9.66
C PRO A 104 9.12 28.75 -8.97
N SER A 105 10.33 29.15 -8.59
CA SER A 105 10.58 30.53 -8.18
C SER A 105 10.15 31.39 -9.35
N THR A 106 8.99 32.03 -9.21
CA THR A 106 8.60 33.12 -10.08
C THR A 106 9.55 34.26 -9.73
N ASP A 107 10.67 34.30 -10.43
CA ASP A 107 11.57 35.44 -10.42
C ASP A 107 10.88 36.55 -11.22
N GLN A 108 10.04 37.32 -10.53
CA GLN A 108 9.61 38.62 -10.99
C GLN A 108 10.34 39.70 -10.19
N SER A 109 10.92 40.61 -10.97
CA SER A 109 11.32 41.99 -10.64
C SER A 109 12.80 42.23 -10.30
N GLY A 110 13.50 42.68 -11.34
CA GLY A 110 14.69 43.53 -11.32
C GLY A 110 14.87 44.18 -12.68
#